data_AF-A0A2V9FRN9-F1
#
_entry.id   AF-A0A2V9FRN9-F1
#
_cell.length_a   1.000
_cell.length_b   1.000
_cell.length_c   1.000
_cell.angle_alpha   90.00
_cell.angle_beta   90.00
_cell.angle_gamma   90.00
#
_symmetry.space_group_name_H-M   'P 1'
#
loop_
_entity.id
_entity.type
_entity.pdbx_description
1 polymer ?
#
loop_
_entity_poly.entity_id
_entity_poly.type
_entity_poly.pdbx_seq_one_letter_code
_entity_poly.pdbx_strand_id
1 'polypeptide(L)'
;MSDPPHIHPLPSSLKATDQELANQLRQIEKRDWWVWGYSIFVMLLLTFAVTALALPAIRQGAQTIFKINIVEVVLGLIALVVLFNVYVITQEILIKRLRRQLAEKQGHSDLLRNLAMVDPLTGLYNRRFAEQRLAAEVARSERKGHPLTVLTVDLNNFKQINDTYGHPAGDQVLLEFAARLNHVIRGSDLAVRLGGDEFLVLLPECTLEQLQLVLGRLGSLEVNWQGQKIPVSFSAGWKEYEMGDRPEELLACADRALYARKRASREAPSSAELRETKPAPLRVMVDLTCPHCQKMNSFAVIQNSGAGNTSRNEVRCAHCKEAWAALMPGPIMAGPFPK
;
A
#
# COMPACT_ATOMS: atom_id res chain seq x y z
N MET A 1 -32.97 12.70 6.00
CA MET A 1 -32.31 12.18 7.22
C MET A 1 -31.13 11.36 6.74
N SER A 2 -29.95 11.94 6.77
CA SER A 2 -28.71 11.39 6.21
C SER A 2 -28.04 10.48 7.23
N ASP A 3 -28.00 9.18 6.97
CA ASP A 3 -27.17 8.25 7.73
C ASP A 3 -25.68 8.49 7.39
N PRO A 4 -24.78 8.53 8.39
CA PRO A 4 -23.38 8.85 8.18
C PRO A 4 -22.60 7.65 7.60
N PRO A 5 -21.48 7.89 6.91
CA PRO A 5 -20.76 6.84 6.20
C PRO A 5 -20.04 5.87 7.16
N HIS A 6 -20.28 4.58 6.96
CA HIS A 6 -19.63 3.49 7.70
C HIS A 6 -18.13 3.41 7.37
N ILE A 7 -17.32 3.72 8.38
CA ILE A 7 -15.85 3.63 8.35
C ILE A 7 -15.45 2.15 8.46
N HIS A 8 -14.91 1.56 7.39
CA HIS A 8 -14.33 0.22 7.48
C HIS A 8 -13.01 0.25 8.29
N PRO A 9 -12.74 -0.80 9.09
CA PRO A 9 -11.70 -0.74 10.11
C PRO A 9 -10.30 -0.93 9.50
N LEU A 10 -9.32 -0.10 9.92
CA LEU A 10 -7.88 -0.32 9.68
C LEU A 10 -7.46 -1.80 9.88
N PRO A 11 -6.46 -2.28 9.12
CA PRO A 11 -5.96 -3.66 9.17
C PRO A 11 -5.57 -4.08 10.58
N SER A 12 -5.91 -5.33 10.93
CA SER A 12 -5.80 -5.88 12.28
C SER A 12 -4.37 -5.85 12.83
N SER A 13 -3.32 -5.93 12.01
CA SER A 13 -1.93 -5.86 12.44
C SER A 13 -1.51 -4.44 12.86
N LEU A 14 -1.89 -3.41 12.11
CA LEU A 14 -1.64 -2.00 12.46
C LEU A 14 -2.52 -1.57 13.63
N LYS A 15 -3.82 -1.93 13.64
CA LYS A 15 -4.68 -1.73 14.82
C LYS A 15 -4.17 -2.48 16.03
N ALA A 16 -3.70 -3.71 15.88
CA ALA A 16 -3.13 -4.46 16.99
C ALA A 16 -1.87 -3.78 17.50
N THR A 17 -0.98 -3.29 16.62
CA THR A 17 0.24 -2.59 17.05
C THR A 17 -0.07 -1.25 17.73
N ASP A 18 -1.02 -0.48 17.19
CA ASP A 18 -1.47 0.79 17.78
C ASP A 18 -2.29 0.58 19.06
N GLN A 19 -3.10 -0.49 19.14
CA GLN A 19 -3.85 -0.86 20.35
C GLN A 19 -2.93 -1.46 21.41
N GLU A 20 -1.94 -2.26 21.05
CA GLU A 20 -0.91 -2.77 21.97
C GLU A 20 -0.13 -1.57 22.54
N LEU A 21 0.26 -0.62 21.68
CA LEU A 21 0.95 0.60 22.09
C LEU A 21 0.06 1.52 22.94
N ALA A 22 -1.21 1.72 22.57
CA ALA A 22 -2.16 2.49 23.36
C ALA A 22 -2.49 1.82 24.70
N ASN A 23 -2.53 0.49 24.72
CA ASN A 23 -2.70 -0.29 25.95
C ASN A 23 -1.44 -0.20 26.83
N GLN A 24 -0.24 -0.24 26.26
CA GLN A 24 1.00 -0.02 26.99
C GLN A 24 1.10 1.41 27.53
N LEU A 25 0.73 2.42 26.75
CA LEU A 25 0.67 3.82 27.20
C LEU A 25 -0.35 3.99 28.34
N ARG A 26 -1.56 3.43 28.22
CA ARG A 26 -2.57 3.44 29.30
C ARG A 26 -2.10 2.68 30.54
N GLN A 27 -1.35 1.58 30.38
CA GLN A 27 -0.76 0.85 31.51
C GLN A 27 0.31 1.68 32.22
N ILE A 28 1.11 2.44 31.47
CA ILE A 28 2.10 3.38 32.01
C ILE A 28 1.39 4.55 32.72
N GLU A 29 0.32 5.09 32.14
CA GLU A 29 -0.46 6.20 32.71
C GLU A 29 -1.23 5.77 33.98
N LYS A 30 -1.73 4.54 34.03
CA LYS A 30 -2.29 3.94 35.25
C LYS A 30 -1.24 3.72 36.35
N ARG A 31 0.02 3.44 35.98
CA ARG A 31 1.13 3.34 36.95
C ARG A 31 1.48 4.69 37.56
N ASP A 32 1.30 5.79 36.82
CA ASP A 32 1.55 7.13 37.34
C ASP A 32 0.63 7.45 38.54
N TRP A 33 -0.68 7.15 38.48
CA TRP A 33 -1.61 7.37 39.61
C TRP A 33 -1.29 6.54 40.86
N TRP A 34 -0.84 5.29 40.69
CA TRP A 34 -0.44 4.45 41.82
C TRP A 34 0.85 4.93 42.49
N VAL A 35 1.81 5.45 41.72
CA VAL A 35 3.06 6.00 42.27
C VAL A 35 2.79 7.28 43.07
N TRP A 36 1.92 8.16 42.57
CA TRP A 36 1.48 9.35 43.31
C TRP A 36 0.67 8.97 44.56
N GLY A 37 -0.25 8.02 44.44
CA GLY A 37 -1.03 7.50 45.58
C GLY A 37 -0.16 6.85 46.65
N TYR A 38 0.84 6.04 46.25
CA TYR A 38 1.78 5.40 47.16
C TYR A 38 2.70 6.42 47.84
N SER A 39 3.15 7.46 47.12
CA SER A 39 3.97 8.53 47.70
C SER A 39 3.19 9.34 48.74
N ILE A 40 1.92 9.67 48.47
CA ILE A 40 1.03 10.34 49.43
C ILE A 40 0.75 9.43 50.65
N PHE A 41 0.50 8.14 50.41
CA PHE A 41 0.26 7.17 51.48
C PHE A 41 1.47 7.00 52.40
N VAL A 42 2.68 6.87 51.84
CA VAL A 42 3.93 6.79 52.61
C VAL A 42 4.17 8.09 53.39
N MET A 43 3.88 9.25 52.80
CA MET A 43 4.01 10.53 53.49
C MET A 43 3.04 10.65 54.68
N LEU A 44 1.79 10.23 54.51
CA LEU A 44 0.77 10.18 55.58
C LEU A 44 1.15 9.17 56.68
N LEU A 45 1.68 8.02 56.31
CA LEU A 45 2.09 6.98 57.27
C LEU A 45 3.30 7.43 58.10
N LEU A 46 4.27 8.10 57.47
CA LEU A 46 5.43 8.66 58.17
C LEU A 46 5.05 9.83 59.08
N THR A 47 4.15 10.71 58.65
CA THR A 47 3.64 11.80 59.51
C THR A 47 2.79 11.27 60.67
N PHE A 48 1.99 10.22 60.45
CA PHE A 48 1.27 9.54 61.52
C PHE A 48 2.24 8.87 62.51
N ALA A 49 3.28 8.18 62.04
CA ALA A 49 4.29 7.59 62.91
C ALA A 49 5.02 8.65 63.76
N VAL A 50 5.38 9.79 63.17
CA VAL A 50 5.99 10.93 63.88
C VAL A 50 5.06 11.47 64.97
N THR A 51 3.79 11.73 64.63
CA THR A 51 2.81 12.27 65.59
C THR A 51 2.50 11.27 66.70
N ALA A 52 2.31 9.99 66.37
CA ALA A 52 2.04 8.94 67.34
C ALA A 52 3.20 8.71 68.34
N LEU A 53 4.46 8.87 67.91
CA LEU A 53 5.61 8.80 68.83
C LEU A 53 5.81 10.09 69.64
N ALA A 54 5.64 11.26 69.02
CA ALA A 54 5.92 12.54 69.67
C ALA A 54 4.83 12.96 70.68
N LEU A 55 3.56 12.69 70.38
CA LEU A 55 2.42 13.15 71.18
C LEU A 55 2.39 12.59 72.62
N PRO A 56 2.56 11.28 72.87
CA PRO A 56 2.61 10.74 74.23
C PRO A 56 3.86 11.20 74.98
N ALA A 57 5.00 11.39 74.29
CA ALA A 57 6.23 11.90 74.89
C ALA A 57 6.07 13.32 75.45
N ILE A 58 5.42 14.20 74.66
CA ILE A 58 5.09 15.58 75.06
C ILE A 58 4.08 15.58 76.21
N ARG A 59 3.04 14.74 76.13
CA ARG A 59 2.02 14.63 77.21
C ARG A 59 2.59 14.16 78.54
N GLN A 60 3.62 13.30 78.52
CA GLN A 60 4.24 12.75 79.72
C GLN A 60 5.50 13.50 80.17
N GLY A 61 5.95 14.53 79.43
CA GLY A 61 7.16 15.30 79.75
C GLY A 61 8.45 14.48 79.68
N ALA A 62 8.45 13.34 78.99
CA ALA A 62 9.59 12.43 78.93
C ALA A 62 10.61 12.92 77.90
N GLN A 63 11.87 13.14 78.32
CA GLN A 63 12.95 13.56 77.41
C GLN A 63 13.58 12.39 76.64
N THR A 64 13.33 11.14 77.04
CA THR A 64 13.92 9.94 76.42
C THR A 64 12.89 8.83 76.28
N ILE A 65 12.89 8.17 75.13
CA ILE A 65 12.15 6.93 74.88
C ILE A 65 13.22 5.92 74.42
N PHE A 66 13.35 4.78 75.10
CA PHE A 66 14.36 3.76 74.78
C PHE A 66 15.83 4.27 74.70
N LYS A 67 16.27 5.12 75.64
CA LYS A 67 17.65 5.70 75.72
C LYS A 67 18.11 6.55 74.51
N ILE A 68 17.28 6.71 73.48
CA ILE A 68 17.59 7.51 72.29
C ILE A 68 16.92 8.88 72.45
N ASN A 69 17.64 9.95 72.10
CA ASN A 69 17.10 11.30 72.14
C ASN A 69 16.02 11.47 71.06
N ILE A 70 14.91 12.12 71.39
CA ILE A 70 13.80 12.40 70.46
C ILE A 70 14.29 13.12 69.19
N VAL A 71 15.29 14.00 69.36
CA VAL A 71 15.92 14.75 68.25
C VAL A 71 16.57 13.81 67.23
N GLU A 72 17.22 12.74 67.66
CA GLU A 72 17.91 11.78 66.77
C GLU A 72 16.90 10.98 65.94
N VAL A 73 15.77 10.60 66.53
CA VAL A 73 14.69 9.89 65.83
C VAL A 73 14.03 10.78 64.78
N VAL A 74 13.78 12.04 65.10
CA VAL A 74 13.20 13.01 64.16
C VAL A 74 14.14 13.27 62.98
N LEU A 75 15.44 13.43 63.23
CA LEU A 75 16.44 13.60 62.17
C LEU A 75 16.55 12.38 61.24
N GLY A 76 16.51 11.16 61.78
CA GLY A 76 16.50 9.94 60.97
C GLY A 76 15.27 9.83 60.07
N LEU A 77 14.10 10.22 60.56
CA LEU A 77 12.86 10.27 59.78
C LEU A 77 12.91 11.32 58.66
N ILE A 78 13.43 12.51 58.94
CA ILE A 78 13.64 13.55 57.92
C ILE A 78 14.59 13.03 56.83
N ALA A 79 15.69 12.38 57.20
CA ALA A 79 16.63 11.82 56.24
C ALA A 79 15.98 10.76 55.33
N LEU A 80 15.14 9.87 55.88
CA LEU A 80 14.43 8.86 55.11
C LEU A 80 13.43 9.47 54.12
N VAL A 81 12.67 10.49 54.56
CA VAL A 81 11.74 11.24 53.70
C VAL A 81 12.49 11.94 52.57
N VAL A 82 13.62 12.56 52.86
CA VAL A 82 14.45 13.24 51.84
C VAL A 82 14.97 12.21 50.83
N LEU A 83 15.50 11.07 51.28
CA LEU A 83 16.02 10.02 50.41
C LEU A 83 14.92 9.43 49.50
N PHE A 84 13.72 9.19 50.04
CA PHE A 84 12.57 8.73 49.27
C PHE A 84 12.14 9.76 48.22
N ASN A 85 12.06 11.04 48.59
CA ASN A 85 11.72 12.11 47.64
C ASN A 85 12.76 12.23 46.52
N VAL A 86 14.04 12.15 46.84
CA VAL A 86 15.12 12.13 45.84
C VAL A 86 14.95 10.93 44.90
N TYR A 87 14.66 9.73 45.42
CA TYR A 87 14.42 8.56 44.60
C TYR A 87 13.22 8.76 43.64
N VAL A 88 12.08 9.25 44.13
CA VAL A 88 10.90 9.52 43.30
C VAL A 88 11.21 10.53 42.19
N ILE A 89 11.90 11.62 42.52
CA ILE A 89 12.31 12.64 41.53
C ILE A 89 13.22 12.02 40.46
N THR A 90 14.21 11.20 40.84
CA THR A 90 15.11 10.57 39.87
C THR A 90 14.37 9.60 38.93
N GLN A 91 13.38 8.87 39.44
CA GLN A 91 12.55 7.97 38.64
C GLN A 91 11.67 8.72 37.63
N GLU A 92 11.05 9.84 38.04
CA GLU A 92 10.29 10.68 37.11
C GLU A 92 11.14 11.21 35.97
N ILE A 93 12.37 11.68 36.29
CA ILE A 93 13.29 12.19 35.27
C ILE A 93 13.69 11.08 34.29
N LEU A 94 13.95 9.87 34.79
CA LEU A 94 14.31 8.73 33.95
C LEU A 94 13.17 8.35 32.99
N ILE A 95 11.93 8.26 33.49
CA ILE A 95 10.75 7.95 32.68
C ILE A 95 10.54 9.03 31.60
N LYS A 96 10.67 10.32 31.96
CA LYS A 96 10.55 11.43 30.99
C LYS A 96 11.63 11.35 29.90
N ARG A 97 12.87 10.99 30.24
CA ARG A 97 13.96 10.80 29.26
C ARG A 97 13.66 9.65 28.30
N LEU A 98 13.24 8.50 28.83
CA LEU A 98 12.85 7.33 28.03
C LEU A 98 11.71 7.66 27.07
N ARG A 99 10.66 8.34 27.54
CA ARG A 99 9.55 8.80 26.69
C ARG A 99 10.04 9.70 25.56
N ARG A 100 10.93 10.64 25.84
CA ARG A 100 11.49 11.56 24.84
C ARG A 100 12.34 10.83 23.79
N GLN A 101 13.17 9.88 24.20
CA GLN A 101 13.97 9.07 23.27
C GLN A 101 13.10 8.21 22.35
N LEU A 102 12.00 7.64 22.88
CA LEU A 102 11.05 6.88 22.09
C LEU A 102 10.32 7.78 21.08
N ALA A 103 9.86 8.95 21.52
CA ALA A 103 9.19 9.93 20.65
C ALA A 103 10.12 10.44 19.54
N GLU A 104 11.39 10.72 19.84
CA GLU A 104 12.39 11.15 18.83
C GLU A 104 12.70 10.05 17.82
N LYS A 105 12.79 8.78 18.25
CA LYS A 105 12.98 7.64 17.33
C LYS A 105 11.77 7.42 16.43
N GLN A 106 10.56 7.53 16.98
CA GLN A 106 9.33 7.44 16.20
C GLN A 106 9.22 8.61 15.21
N GLY A 107 9.47 9.83 15.65
CA GLY A 107 9.45 11.01 14.79
C GLY A 107 10.39 10.91 13.59
N HIS A 108 11.62 10.41 13.79
CA HIS A 108 12.54 10.17 12.68
C HIS A 108 12.06 9.06 11.74
N SER A 109 11.56 7.95 12.28
CA SER A 109 11.05 6.84 11.46
C SER A 109 9.83 7.26 10.63
N ASP A 110 8.90 7.99 11.23
CA ASP A 110 7.72 8.50 10.55
C ASP A 110 8.09 9.57 9.53
N LEU A 111 9.05 10.44 9.83
CA LEU A 111 9.59 11.41 8.88
C LEU A 111 10.24 10.69 7.68
N LEU A 112 11.09 9.69 7.92
CA LEU A 112 11.71 8.90 6.85
C LEU A 112 10.67 8.16 6.01
N ARG A 113 9.65 7.57 6.65
CA ARG A 113 8.52 6.93 5.97
C ARG A 113 7.69 7.93 5.17
N ASN A 114 7.54 9.15 5.68
CA ASN A 114 6.86 10.25 4.99
C ASN A 114 7.67 10.83 3.83
N LEU A 115 9.01 10.73 3.89
CA LEU A 115 9.91 11.16 2.83
C LEU A 115 10.15 10.05 1.79
N ALA A 116 9.97 8.78 2.15
CA ALA A 116 10.07 7.66 1.23
C ALA A 116 8.90 7.74 0.23
N MET A 117 9.23 7.92 -1.05
CA MET A 117 8.26 7.92 -2.15
C MET A 117 8.06 6.52 -2.76
N VAL A 118 8.80 5.53 -2.26
CA VAL A 118 8.96 4.19 -2.84
C VAL A 118 8.57 3.14 -1.81
N ASP A 119 7.91 2.08 -2.26
CA ASP A 119 7.59 0.88 -1.50
C ASP A 119 8.87 0.06 -1.25
N PRO A 120 9.23 -0.24 0.01
CA PRO A 120 10.51 -0.88 0.34
C PRO A 120 10.61 -2.33 -0.14
N LEU A 121 9.49 -3.01 -0.39
CA LEU A 121 9.50 -4.37 -0.91
C LEU A 121 9.69 -4.38 -2.42
N THR A 122 8.81 -3.70 -3.15
CA THR A 122 8.72 -3.81 -4.61
C THR A 122 9.60 -2.82 -5.37
N GLY A 123 10.06 -1.75 -4.72
CA GLY A 123 10.76 -0.65 -5.39
C GLY A 123 9.87 0.21 -6.29
N LEU A 124 8.56 -0.05 -6.32
CA LEU A 124 7.58 0.82 -6.99
C LEU A 124 7.31 2.07 -6.16
N TYR A 125 6.71 3.08 -6.78
CA TYR A 125 6.24 4.23 -6.02
C TYR A 125 5.14 3.83 -5.03
N ASN A 126 4.98 4.59 -3.96
CA ASN A 126 3.93 4.35 -2.97
C ASN A 126 2.68 5.23 -3.22
N ARG A 127 1.61 4.93 -2.49
CA ARG A 127 0.34 5.68 -2.56
C ARG A 127 0.53 7.20 -2.48
N ARG A 128 1.39 7.67 -1.57
CA ARG A 128 1.64 9.12 -1.39
C ARG A 128 2.20 9.77 -2.64
N PHE A 129 3.18 9.14 -3.29
CA PHE A 129 3.72 9.66 -4.54
C PHE A 129 2.67 9.66 -5.66
N ALA A 130 1.81 8.64 -5.69
CA ALA A 130 0.74 8.53 -6.67
C ALA A 130 -0.28 9.66 -6.55
N GLU A 131 -0.75 9.98 -5.34
CA GLU A 131 -1.69 11.09 -5.09
C GLU A 131 -1.13 12.43 -5.58
N GLN A 132 0.14 12.71 -5.25
CA GLN A 132 0.82 13.92 -5.72
C GLN A 132 0.95 13.95 -7.24
N ARG A 133 1.34 12.83 -7.85
CA ARG A 133 1.54 12.76 -9.30
C ARG A 133 0.22 12.82 -10.05
N LEU A 134 -0.83 12.20 -9.54
CA LEU A 134 -2.16 12.19 -10.16
C LEU A 134 -2.72 13.61 -10.26
N ALA A 135 -2.64 14.40 -9.19
CA ALA A 135 -3.07 15.80 -9.22
C ALA A 135 -2.33 16.61 -10.30
N ALA A 136 -1.02 16.39 -10.45
CA ALA A 136 -0.21 17.06 -11.46
C ALA A 136 -0.55 16.61 -12.90
N GLU A 137 -0.87 15.32 -13.11
CA GLU A 137 -1.27 14.81 -14.42
C GLU A 137 -2.69 15.23 -14.81
N VAL A 138 -3.64 15.27 -13.87
CA VAL A 138 -4.98 15.83 -14.13
C VAL A 138 -4.89 17.28 -14.59
N ALA A 139 -4.13 18.12 -13.87
CA ALA A 139 -3.91 19.51 -14.27
C ALA A 139 -3.13 19.66 -15.61
N ARG A 140 -2.40 18.63 -16.03
CA ARG A 140 -1.73 18.59 -17.34
C ARG A 140 -2.72 18.20 -18.44
N SER A 141 -3.53 17.17 -18.22
CA SER A 141 -4.57 16.72 -19.13
C SER A 141 -5.63 17.78 -19.36
N GLU A 142 -6.06 18.49 -18.31
CA GLU A 142 -7.00 19.60 -18.43
C GLU A 142 -6.45 20.74 -19.32
N ARG A 143 -5.17 21.09 -19.16
CA ARG A 143 -4.54 22.16 -19.96
C ARG A 143 -4.21 21.78 -21.39
N LYS A 144 -3.82 20.53 -21.63
CA LYS A 144 -3.33 20.07 -22.95
C LYS A 144 -4.36 19.27 -23.76
N GLY A 145 -5.45 18.84 -23.13
CA GLY A 145 -6.45 17.96 -23.74
C GLY A 145 -5.92 16.55 -24.02
N HIS A 146 -4.87 16.10 -23.34
CA HIS A 146 -4.34 14.75 -23.52
C HIS A 146 -5.09 13.73 -22.66
N PRO A 147 -5.34 12.51 -23.17
CA PRO A 147 -6.01 11.47 -22.40
C PRO A 147 -5.13 11.08 -21.21
N LEU A 148 -5.75 10.81 -20.07
CA LEU A 148 -5.09 10.26 -18.88
C LEU A 148 -5.92 9.08 -18.41
N THR A 149 -5.29 7.93 -18.27
CA THR A 149 -5.99 6.73 -17.78
C THR A 149 -5.40 6.29 -16.45
N VAL A 150 -6.29 6.03 -15.49
CA VAL A 150 -5.96 5.42 -14.21
C VAL A 150 -6.35 3.95 -14.26
N LEU A 151 -5.41 3.07 -13.92
CA LEU A 151 -5.61 1.63 -13.85
C LEU A 151 -5.32 1.16 -12.42
N THR A 152 -6.29 0.54 -11.77
CA THR A 152 -6.12 -0.13 -10.48
C THR A 152 -6.11 -1.63 -10.68
N VAL A 153 -5.19 -2.33 -10.04
CA VAL A 153 -4.94 -3.75 -10.21
C VAL A 153 -4.84 -4.42 -8.85
N ASP A 154 -5.38 -5.62 -8.74
CA ASP A 154 -5.30 -6.41 -7.52
C ASP A 154 -5.07 -7.89 -7.85
N LEU A 155 -4.17 -8.52 -7.10
CA LEU A 155 -3.84 -9.93 -7.29
C LEU A 155 -4.91 -10.85 -6.70
N ASN A 156 -5.53 -11.66 -7.56
CA ASN A 156 -6.58 -12.57 -7.13
C ASN A 156 -6.00 -13.66 -6.23
N ASN A 157 -6.73 -14.00 -5.16
CA ASN A 157 -6.38 -15.07 -4.21
C ASN A 157 -5.00 -14.91 -3.53
N PHE A 158 -4.45 -13.70 -3.46
CA PHE A 158 -3.13 -13.46 -2.85
C PHE A 158 -3.05 -13.94 -1.40
N LYS A 159 -4.11 -13.75 -0.62
CA LYS A 159 -4.21 -14.29 0.75
C LYS A 159 -4.05 -15.82 0.76
N GLN A 160 -4.68 -16.54 -0.15
CA GLN A 160 -4.57 -18.00 -0.25
C GLN A 160 -3.14 -18.43 -0.59
N ILE A 161 -2.45 -17.68 -1.45
CA ILE A 161 -1.03 -17.92 -1.76
C ILE A 161 -0.19 -17.78 -0.48
N ASN A 162 -0.39 -16.72 0.30
CA ASN A 162 0.30 -16.55 1.59
C ASN A 162 -0.02 -17.66 2.58
N ASP A 163 -1.28 -18.05 2.69
CA ASP A 163 -1.72 -19.09 3.62
C ASP A 163 -1.17 -20.48 3.23
N THR A 164 -0.94 -20.72 1.92
CA THR A 164 -0.47 -22.01 1.39
C THR A 164 1.06 -22.11 1.37
N TYR A 165 1.75 -21.06 0.93
CA TYR A 165 3.21 -21.09 0.67
C TYR A 165 4.01 -20.22 1.65
N GLY A 166 3.33 -19.51 2.56
CA GLY A 166 3.92 -18.58 3.50
C GLY A 166 4.13 -17.18 2.93
N HIS A 167 4.28 -16.19 3.83
CA HIS A 167 4.54 -14.80 3.48
C HIS A 167 5.74 -14.57 2.54
N PRO A 168 6.89 -15.27 2.69
CA PRO A 168 8.01 -15.09 1.75
C PRO A 168 7.65 -15.42 0.29
N ALA A 169 6.77 -16.38 0.06
CA ALA A 169 6.30 -16.70 -1.28
C ALA A 169 5.39 -15.60 -1.84
N GLY A 170 4.53 -15.02 -1.00
CA GLY A 170 3.73 -13.86 -1.39
C GLY A 170 4.58 -12.63 -1.69
N ASP A 171 5.64 -12.40 -0.92
CA ASP A 171 6.60 -11.32 -1.21
C ASP A 171 7.28 -11.52 -2.57
N GLN A 172 7.66 -12.77 -2.92
CA GLN A 172 8.18 -13.08 -4.25
C GLN A 172 7.15 -12.80 -5.35
N VAL A 173 5.88 -13.15 -5.13
CA VAL A 173 4.81 -12.86 -6.08
C VAL A 173 4.66 -11.35 -6.31
N LEU A 174 4.73 -10.55 -5.25
CA LEU A 174 4.65 -9.09 -5.35
C LEU A 174 5.86 -8.50 -6.08
N LEU A 175 7.05 -9.02 -5.82
CA LEU A 175 8.30 -8.63 -6.50
C LEU A 175 8.23 -8.91 -8.01
N GLU A 176 7.87 -10.13 -8.40
CA GLU A 176 7.77 -10.52 -9.82
C GLU A 176 6.67 -9.74 -10.55
N PHE A 177 5.53 -9.53 -9.89
CA PHE A 177 4.45 -8.73 -10.47
C PHE A 177 4.90 -7.27 -10.68
N ALA A 178 5.56 -6.67 -9.69
CA ALA A 178 6.10 -5.32 -9.79
C ALA A 178 7.16 -5.18 -10.89
N ALA A 179 8.07 -6.15 -10.99
CA ALA A 179 9.09 -6.19 -12.04
C ALA A 179 8.45 -6.26 -13.43
N ARG A 180 7.44 -7.13 -13.59
CA ARG A 180 6.69 -7.22 -14.86
C ARG A 180 5.94 -5.94 -15.17
N LEU A 181 5.30 -5.33 -14.17
CA LEU A 181 4.58 -4.07 -14.34
C LEU A 181 5.52 -2.98 -14.87
N ASN A 182 6.69 -2.81 -14.23
CA ASN A 182 7.73 -1.87 -14.67
C ASN A 182 8.26 -2.14 -16.09
N HIS A 183 8.29 -3.40 -16.52
CA HIS A 183 8.74 -3.75 -17.86
C HIS A 183 7.71 -3.44 -18.95
N VAL A 184 6.42 -3.49 -18.62
CA VAL A 184 5.32 -3.27 -19.57
C VAL A 184 5.04 -1.79 -19.78
N ILE A 185 5.24 -0.96 -18.74
CA ILE A 185 4.97 0.48 -18.79
C ILE A 185 6.14 1.26 -19.41
N ARG A 186 5.85 2.44 -19.97
CA ARG A 186 6.88 3.36 -20.51
C ARG A 186 7.39 4.32 -19.43
N GLY A 187 8.52 4.98 -19.67
CA GLY A 187 9.13 5.90 -18.70
C GLY A 187 8.29 7.13 -18.30
N SER A 188 7.23 7.46 -19.06
CA SER A 188 6.27 8.52 -18.68
C SER A 188 5.14 8.02 -17.78
N ASP A 189 4.94 6.71 -17.72
CA ASP A 189 3.91 6.09 -16.90
C ASP A 189 4.42 5.91 -15.46
N LEU A 190 3.49 5.67 -14.54
CA LEU A 190 3.81 5.49 -13.13
C LEU A 190 3.25 4.17 -12.63
N ALA A 191 4.10 3.25 -12.17
CA ALA A 191 3.69 2.07 -11.41
C ALA A 191 3.81 2.34 -9.91
N VAL A 192 2.75 1.98 -9.18
CA VAL A 192 2.58 2.28 -7.76
C VAL A 192 2.08 1.03 -7.06
N ARG A 193 2.60 0.74 -5.87
CA ARG A 193 1.96 -0.18 -4.93
C ARG A 193 1.17 0.62 -3.88
N LEU A 194 -0.13 0.38 -3.81
CA LEU A 194 -1.00 1.05 -2.84
C LEU A 194 -0.88 0.42 -1.45
N GLY A 195 -0.68 -0.89 -1.39
CA GLY A 195 -0.48 -1.67 -0.18
C GLY A 195 -1.03 -3.09 -0.35
N GLY A 196 -0.52 -4.05 0.41
CA GLY A 196 -0.93 -5.45 0.27
C GLY A 196 -0.65 -5.98 -1.14
N ASP A 197 -1.71 -6.41 -1.82
CA ASP A 197 -1.79 -6.91 -3.20
C ASP A 197 -2.36 -5.91 -4.21
N GLU A 198 -2.55 -4.66 -3.79
CA GLU A 198 -3.12 -3.60 -4.63
C GLU A 198 -2.04 -2.74 -5.29
N PHE A 199 -2.20 -2.54 -6.59
CA PHE A 199 -1.34 -1.75 -7.45
C PHE A 199 -2.16 -0.70 -8.20
N LEU A 200 -1.49 0.41 -8.53
CA LEU A 200 -2.03 1.52 -9.30
C LEU A 200 -1.05 1.85 -10.42
N VAL A 201 -1.58 2.09 -11.61
CA VAL A 201 -0.81 2.57 -12.75
C VAL A 201 -1.43 3.85 -13.25
N LEU A 202 -0.63 4.92 -13.31
CA LEU A 202 -1.01 6.15 -13.99
C LEU A 202 -0.44 6.10 -15.40
N LEU A 203 -1.30 6.28 -16.39
CA LEU A 203 -0.96 6.22 -17.80
C LEU A 203 -1.31 7.58 -18.44
N PRO A 204 -0.44 8.59 -18.34
CA PRO A 204 -0.60 9.84 -19.07
C PRO A 204 -0.56 9.57 -20.57
N GLU A 205 -1.28 10.32 -21.39
CA GLU A 205 -1.35 10.16 -22.84
C GLU A 205 -1.70 8.73 -23.27
N CYS A 206 -2.63 8.09 -22.53
CA CYS A 206 -3.08 6.72 -22.79
C CYS A 206 -4.60 6.69 -22.97
N THR A 207 -5.04 6.27 -24.16
CA THR A 207 -6.45 6.00 -24.46
C THR A 207 -6.88 4.61 -23.96
N LEU A 208 -8.18 4.34 -23.94
CA LEU A 208 -8.71 3.01 -23.61
C LEU A 208 -8.20 1.90 -24.54
N GLU A 209 -7.96 2.18 -25.82
CA GLU A 209 -7.43 1.21 -26.78
C GLU A 209 -5.99 0.83 -26.44
N GLN A 210 -5.16 1.82 -26.08
CA GLN A 210 -3.79 1.62 -25.65
C GLN A 210 -3.72 0.88 -24.31
N LEU A 211 -4.66 1.15 -23.40
CA LEU A 211 -4.78 0.42 -22.14
C LEU A 211 -4.98 -1.08 -22.36
N GLN A 212 -5.77 -1.49 -23.36
CA GLN A 212 -5.95 -2.93 -23.66
C GLN A 212 -4.64 -3.60 -24.07
N LEU A 213 -3.77 -2.88 -24.79
CA LEU A 213 -2.44 -3.39 -25.14
C LEU A 213 -1.55 -3.54 -23.90
N VAL A 214 -1.62 -2.59 -22.96
CA VAL A 214 -0.89 -2.66 -21.67
C VAL A 214 -1.36 -3.88 -20.87
N LEU A 215 -2.68 -4.07 -20.74
CA LEU A 215 -3.25 -5.23 -20.04
C LEU A 215 -2.90 -6.56 -20.73
N GLY A 216 -2.92 -6.60 -22.06
CA GLY A 216 -2.53 -7.77 -22.85
C GLY A 216 -1.05 -8.14 -22.67
N ARG A 217 -0.16 -7.15 -22.57
CA ARG A 217 1.26 -7.36 -22.29
C ARG A 217 1.52 -7.82 -20.86
N LEU A 218 0.72 -7.36 -19.90
CA LEU A 218 0.83 -7.79 -18.50
C LEU A 218 0.50 -9.28 -18.37
N GLY A 219 -0.56 -9.73 -19.05
CA GLY A 219 -0.88 -11.14 -19.29
C GLY A 219 -0.99 -12.02 -18.04
N SER A 220 -1.05 -13.33 -18.20
CA SER A 220 -0.97 -14.25 -17.06
C SER A 220 0.46 -14.29 -16.50
N LEU A 221 0.59 -14.27 -15.17
CA LEU A 221 1.87 -14.38 -14.47
C LEU A 221 2.00 -15.77 -13.86
N GLU A 222 3.19 -16.35 -13.95
CA GLU A 222 3.56 -17.58 -13.26
C GLU A 222 4.85 -17.30 -12.49
N VAL A 223 4.82 -17.50 -11.18
CA VAL A 223 5.93 -17.20 -10.28
C VAL A 223 6.56 -18.52 -9.83
N ASN A 224 7.86 -18.66 -10.04
CA ASN A 224 8.60 -19.83 -9.56
C ASN A 224 9.02 -19.62 -8.11
N TRP A 225 8.51 -20.44 -7.21
CA TRP A 225 8.88 -20.46 -5.81
C TRP A 225 9.38 -21.86 -5.42
N GLN A 226 10.67 -21.97 -5.10
CA GLN A 226 11.30 -23.24 -4.69
C GLN A 226 11.08 -24.40 -5.68
N GLY A 227 11.02 -24.11 -6.98
CA GLY A 227 10.78 -25.10 -8.03
C GLY A 227 9.30 -25.38 -8.31
N GLN A 228 8.39 -24.77 -7.56
CA GLN A 228 6.95 -24.82 -7.82
C GLN A 228 6.49 -23.59 -8.60
N LYS A 229 5.67 -23.82 -9.62
CA LYS A 229 5.07 -22.76 -10.44
C LYS A 229 3.74 -22.35 -9.84
N ILE A 230 3.68 -21.13 -9.31
CA ILE A 230 2.49 -20.54 -8.73
C ILE A 230 1.79 -19.70 -9.80
N PRO A 231 0.61 -20.10 -10.29
CA PRO A 231 -0.16 -19.27 -11.22
C PRO A 231 -0.73 -18.06 -10.48
N VAL A 232 -0.48 -16.87 -11.00
CA VAL A 232 -0.96 -15.60 -10.44
C VAL A 232 -1.85 -14.92 -11.48
N SER A 233 -3.09 -14.66 -11.08
CA SER A 233 -4.03 -13.86 -11.87
C SER A 233 -4.34 -12.56 -11.15
N PHE A 234 -4.78 -11.55 -11.89
CA PHE A 234 -5.16 -10.26 -11.32
C PHE A 234 -6.51 -9.81 -11.87
N SER A 235 -7.17 -8.95 -11.12
CA SER A 235 -8.32 -8.19 -11.56
C SER A 235 -7.89 -6.75 -11.78
N ALA A 236 -8.43 -6.10 -12.82
CA ALA A 236 -8.11 -4.72 -13.16
C ALA A 236 -9.39 -3.88 -13.24
N GLY A 237 -9.37 -2.65 -12.72
CA GLY A 237 -10.37 -1.60 -12.86
C GLY A 237 -9.71 -0.37 -13.47
N TRP A 238 -10.42 0.41 -14.29
CA TRP A 238 -9.83 1.60 -14.88
C TRP A 238 -10.85 2.70 -15.12
N LYS A 239 -10.35 3.92 -15.27
CA LYS A 239 -11.12 5.10 -15.65
C LYS A 239 -10.22 6.01 -16.49
N GLU A 240 -10.72 6.43 -17.65
CA GLU A 240 -10.14 7.52 -18.44
C GLU A 240 -10.66 8.85 -17.89
N TYR A 241 -9.76 9.83 -17.81
CA TYR A 241 -10.03 11.18 -17.36
C TYR A 241 -11.00 11.89 -18.30
N GLU A 242 -12.05 12.46 -17.73
CA GLU A 242 -12.97 13.36 -18.41
C GLU A 242 -12.79 14.79 -17.87
N MET A 243 -13.03 15.79 -18.71
CA MET A 243 -12.85 17.19 -18.34
C MET A 243 -13.70 17.55 -17.12
N GLY A 244 -13.06 18.06 -16.07
CA GLY A 244 -13.70 18.39 -14.80
C GLY A 244 -13.63 17.30 -13.72
N ASP A 245 -13.12 16.11 -14.04
CA ASP A 245 -12.90 15.06 -13.02
C ASP A 245 -11.88 15.53 -11.97
N ARG A 246 -12.19 15.26 -10.69
CA ARG A 246 -11.20 15.42 -9.62
C ARG A 246 -10.28 14.19 -9.52
N PRO A 247 -9.00 14.36 -9.11
CA PRO A 247 -8.07 13.24 -8.92
C PRO A 247 -8.64 12.11 -8.05
N GLU A 248 -9.30 12.45 -6.94
CA GLU A 248 -9.87 11.48 -6.00
C GLU A 248 -11.05 10.73 -6.61
N GLU A 249 -11.87 11.41 -7.42
CA GLU A 249 -13.02 10.83 -8.11
C GLU A 249 -12.56 9.85 -9.19
N LEU A 250 -11.47 10.18 -9.91
CA LEU A 250 -10.87 9.34 -10.94
C LEU A 250 -10.39 8.00 -10.36
N LEU A 251 -9.65 8.06 -9.25
CA LEU A 251 -9.19 6.86 -8.54
C LEU A 251 -10.37 6.05 -7.98
N ALA A 252 -11.33 6.72 -7.33
CA ALA A 252 -12.51 6.05 -6.78
C ALA A 252 -13.37 5.37 -7.86
N CYS A 253 -13.45 5.93 -9.07
CA CYS A 253 -14.13 5.29 -10.21
C CYS A 253 -13.40 4.01 -10.65
N ALA A 254 -12.08 4.07 -10.79
CA ALA A 254 -11.27 2.90 -11.16
C ALA A 254 -11.41 1.78 -10.11
N ASP A 255 -11.38 2.11 -8.82
CA ASP A 255 -11.60 1.17 -7.73
C ASP A 255 -13.00 0.55 -7.74
N ARG A 256 -14.05 1.35 -7.99
CA ARG A 256 -15.41 0.81 -8.15
C ARG A 256 -15.50 -0.16 -9.32
N ALA A 257 -14.84 0.13 -10.44
CA ALA A 257 -14.81 -0.75 -11.60
C ALA A 257 -14.08 -2.08 -11.28
N LEU A 258 -12.96 -2.01 -10.55
CA LEU A 258 -12.24 -3.18 -10.06
C LEU A 258 -13.13 -4.03 -9.14
N TYR A 259 -13.77 -3.39 -8.16
CA TYR A 259 -14.62 -4.05 -7.19
C TYR A 259 -15.82 -4.74 -7.85
N ALA A 260 -16.47 -4.09 -8.82
CA ALA A 260 -17.57 -4.66 -9.59
C ALA A 260 -17.14 -5.93 -10.35
N ARG A 261 -15.95 -5.92 -10.97
CA ARG A 261 -15.40 -7.09 -11.66
C ARG A 261 -15.08 -8.24 -10.71
N LYS A 262 -14.50 -7.93 -9.55
CA LYS A 262 -14.24 -8.93 -8.50
C LYS A 262 -15.52 -9.57 -7.98
N ARG A 263 -16.59 -8.79 -7.79
CA ARG A 263 -17.89 -9.33 -7.39
C ARG A 263 -18.49 -10.24 -8.45
N ALA A 264 -18.50 -9.80 -9.71
CA ALA A 264 -19.00 -10.62 -10.82
C ALA A 264 -18.26 -11.96 -10.93
N SER A 265 -16.94 -11.97 -10.74
CA SER A 265 -16.14 -13.20 -10.73
C SER A 265 -16.45 -14.13 -9.54
N ARG A 266 -16.93 -13.61 -8.42
CA ARG A 266 -17.29 -14.39 -7.22
C ARG A 266 -18.73 -14.90 -7.26
N GLU A 267 -19.64 -14.12 -7.85
CA GLU A 267 -21.06 -14.43 -7.98
C GLU A 267 -21.37 -15.40 -9.15
N ALA A 268 -20.40 -15.63 -10.04
CA ALA A 268 -20.46 -16.67 -11.07
C ALA A 268 -19.51 -17.88 -10.79
N PRO A 269 -19.60 -18.58 -9.63
CA PRO A 269 -18.65 -19.66 -9.29
C PRO A 269 -18.96 -21.03 -9.93
N SER A 270 -19.74 -21.11 -11.01
CA SER A 270 -19.90 -22.37 -11.75
C SER A 270 -20.25 -22.11 -13.22
N SER A 271 -19.58 -22.81 -14.14
CA SER A 271 -19.69 -22.78 -15.62
C SER A 271 -18.81 -21.81 -16.43
N ALA A 272 -17.73 -21.29 -15.85
CA ALA A 272 -16.61 -20.82 -16.66
C ALA A 272 -15.43 -21.77 -16.47
N GLU A 273 -15.41 -22.86 -17.24
CA GLU A 273 -14.14 -23.35 -17.77
C GLU A 273 -13.30 -22.15 -18.20
N LEU A 274 -12.01 -22.22 -17.94
CA LEU A 274 -10.97 -21.33 -18.47
C LEU A 274 -11.28 -20.96 -19.93
N ARG A 275 -12.07 -19.91 -20.14
CA ARG A 275 -11.92 -19.09 -21.33
C ARG A 275 -10.63 -18.36 -21.06
N GLU A 276 -9.52 -19.00 -21.42
CA GLU A 276 -8.44 -18.29 -22.07
C GLU A 276 -9.10 -17.18 -22.87
N THR A 277 -8.92 -15.94 -22.44
CA THR A 277 -9.26 -14.80 -23.26
C THR A 277 -8.32 -14.89 -24.44
N LYS A 278 -8.72 -15.67 -25.45
CA LYS A 278 -8.10 -15.72 -26.76
C LYS A 278 -7.98 -14.25 -27.14
N PRO A 279 -6.76 -13.71 -27.27
CA PRO A 279 -6.58 -12.28 -27.46
C PRO A 279 -7.45 -11.88 -28.65
N ALA A 280 -8.23 -10.81 -28.47
CA ALA A 280 -9.00 -10.25 -29.57
C ALA A 280 -8.06 -10.11 -30.76
N PRO A 281 -8.43 -10.60 -31.96
CA PRO A 281 -7.49 -10.66 -33.06
C PRO A 281 -6.99 -9.25 -33.37
N LEU A 282 -5.67 -9.06 -33.27
CA LEU A 282 -5.04 -7.80 -33.61
C LEU A 282 -5.36 -7.51 -35.08
N ARG A 283 -6.06 -6.40 -35.33
CA ARG A 283 -6.24 -5.84 -36.67
C ARG A 283 -5.07 -4.90 -36.92
N VAL A 284 -4.11 -5.34 -37.72
CA VAL A 284 -2.99 -4.50 -38.15
C VAL A 284 -3.33 -3.93 -39.53
N MET A 285 -3.29 -2.61 -39.66
CA MET A 285 -3.36 -1.96 -40.97
C MET A 285 -1.99 -2.09 -41.65
N VAL A 286 -1.97 -2.68 -42.85
CA VAL A 286 -0.76 -2.76 -43.68
C VAL A 286 -1.01 -1.99 -44.96
N ASP A 287 -0.13 -1.03 -45.25
CA ASP A 287 -0.13 -0.31 -46.52
C ASP A 287 0.68 -1.09 -47.55
N LEU A 288 0.01 -1.52 -48.62
CA LEU A 288 0.62 -2.23 -49.73
C LEU A 288 0.42 -1.41 -51.02
N THR A 289 1.51 -1.25 -51.77
CA THR A 289 1.44 -0.64 -53.09
C THR A 289 1.03 -1.70 -54.11
N CYS A 290 -0.01 -1.43 -54.89
CA CYS A 290 -0.47 -2.36 -55.92
C CYS A 290 0.59 -2.49 -57.03
N PRO A 291 1.02 -3.71 -57.41
CA PRO A 291 2.02 -3.87 -58.46
C PRO A 291 1.51 -3.48 -59.86
N HIS A 292 0.19 -3.44 -60.07
CA HIS A 292 -0.41 -3.16 -61.38
C HIS A 292 -0.64 -1.65 -61.61
N CYS A 293 -1.12 -0.92 -60.60
CA CYS A 293 -1.43 0.51 -60.73
C CYS A 293 -0.56 1.45 -59.89
N GLN A 294 0.38 0.90 -59.11
CA GLN A 294 1.30 1.63 -58.23
C GLN A 294 0.63 2.54 -57.18
N LYS A 295 -0.68 2.37 -56.92
CA LYS A 295 -1.39 3.10 -55.87
C LYS A 295 -1.38 2.34 -54.55
N MET A 296 -1.24 3.09 -53.47
CA MET A 296 -1.24 2.58 -52.10
C MET A 296 -2.65 2.14 -51.69
N ASN A 297 -2.76 0.98 -51.05
CA ASN A 297 -3.99 0.46 -50.48
C ASN A 297 -3.73 0.00 -49.06
N SER A 298 -4.60 0.38 -48.13
CA SER A 298 -4.55 -0.04 -46.73
C SER A 298 -5.47 -1.24 -46.53
N PHE A 299 -4.93 -2.32 -45.98
CA PHE A 299 -5.69 -3.53 -45.68
C PHE A 299 -5.65 -3.86 -44.20
N ALA A 300 -6.79 -4.20 -43.62
CA ALA A 300 -6.86 -4.72 -42.26
C ALA A 300 -6.54 -6.22 -42.26
N VAL A 301 -5.39 -6.60 -41.71
CA VAL A 301 -4.99 -8.00 -41.57
C VAL A 301 -5.31 -8.46 -40.14
N ILE A 302 -6.00 -9.59 -40.04
CA ILE A 302 -6.38 -10.22 -38.77
C ILE A 302 -5.26 -11.19 -38.39
N GLN A 303 -4.51 -10.90 -37.32
CA GLN A 303 -3.47 -11.80 -36.82
C GLN A 303 -4.07 -12.75 -35.78
N ASN A 304 -4.22 -14.04 -36.13
CA ASN A 304 -4.58 -15.09 -35.18
C ASN A 304 -3.30 -15.68 -34.58
N SER A 305 -3.11 -15.56 -33.27
CA SER A 305 -2.02 -16.19 -32.52
C SER A 305 -2.28 -17.69 -32.30
N GLY A 306 -2.27 -18.46 -33.38
CA GLY A 306 -2.41 -19.91 -33.37
C GLY A 306 -1.62 -20.54 -34.51
N ALA A 307 -0.74 -21.47 -34.19
CA ALA A 307 0.04 -22.22 -35.18
C ALA A 307 -0.91 -23.00 -36.11
N GLY A 308 -0.83 -22.72 -37.41
CA GLY A 308 -1.48 -23.54 -38.44
C GLY A 308 -2.74 -22.94 -39.07
N ASN A 309 -2.62 -21.82 -39.79
CA ASN A 309 -3.43 -21.63 -41.00
C ASN A 309 -2.79 -20.61 -41.96
N THR A 310 -2.02 -21.09 -42.94
CA THR A 310 -1.61 -20.28 -44.09
C THR A 310 -2.76 -20.23 -45.09
N SER A 311 -3.81 -19.47 -44.80
CA SER A 311 -4.75 -19.06 -45.84
C SER A 311 -4.09 -17.97 -46.68
N ARG A 312 -3.77 -18.29 -47.94
CA ARG A 312 -3.39 -17.29 -48.95
C ARG A 312 -4.59 -16.36 -49.15
N ASN A 313 -4.62 -15.25 -48.43
CA ASN A 313 -5.64 -14.23 -48.64
C ASN A 313 -5.32 -13.49 -49.95
N GLU A 314 -6.13 -13.70 -50.98
CA GLU A 314 -6.07 -12.87 -52.19
C GLU A 314 -6.48 -11.44 -51.85
N VAL A 315 -5.62 -10.49 -52.19
CA VAL A 315 -5.86 -9.07 -51.92
C VAL A 315 -6.27 -8.40 -53.23
N ARG A 316 -7.44 -7.76 -53.26
CA ARG A 316 -7.91 -6.99 -54.42
C ARG A 316 -7.58 -5.51 -54.25
N CYS A 317 -7.03 -4.90 -55.29
CA CYS A 317 -6.78 -3.46 -55.31
C CYS A 317 -8.11 -2.68 -55.34
N ALA A 318 -8.26 -1.65 -54.50
CA ALA A 318 -9.45 -0.79 -54.54
C ALA A 318 -9.53 0.07 -55.81
N HIS A 319 -8.39 0.25 -56.51
CA HIS A 319 -8.27 1.11 -57.67
C HIS A 319 -8.45 0.37 -59.01
N CYS A 320 -7.62 -0.65 -59.29
CA CYS A 320 -7.72 -1.40 -60.56
C CYS A 320 -8.61 -2.64 -60.44
N LYS A 321 -9.09 -3.00 -59.24
CA LYS A 321 -9.90 -4.20 -58.95
C LYS A 321 -9.22 -5.55 -59.23
N GLU A 322 -7.96 -5.54 -59.66
CA GLU A 322 -7.18 -6.76 -59.87
C GLU A 322 -6.75 -7.39 -58.55
N ALA A 323 -6.80 -8.72 -58.51
CA ALA A 323 -6.36 -9.53 -57.39
C ALA A 323 -4.87 -9.86 -57.53
N TRP A 324 -4.14 -9.84 -56.42
CA TRP A 324 -2.77 -10.33 -56.38
C TRP A 324 -2.50 -11.03 -55.04
N ALA A 325 -1.58 -11.99 -55.06
CA ALA A 325 -1.11 -12.64 -53.85
C ALA A 325 -0.12 -11.71 -53.14
N ALA A 326 -0.47 -11.26 -51.93
CA ALA A 326 0.47 -10.49 -51.13
C ALA A 326 1.70 -11.34 -50.80
N LEU A 327 2.88 -10.92 -51.27
CA LEU A 327 4.16 -11.40 -50.77
C LEU A 327 4.34 -10.81 -49.37
N MET A 328 3.78 -11.49 -48.36
CA MET A 328 4.11 -11.24 -46.96
C MET A 328 5.39 -12.02 -46.65
N PRO A 329 6.57 -11.39 -46.51
CA PRO A 329 7.77 -12.11 -46.10
C PRO A 329 7.62 -12.46 -44.60
N GLY A 330 7.22 -13.70 -44.33
CA GLY A 330 7.28 -14.28 -42.99
C GLY A 330 6.26 -13.75 -41.97
N PRO A 331 6.33 -14.26 -40.72
CA PRO A 331 5.46 -13.81 -39.64
C PRO A 331 5.68 -12.32 -39.36
N ILE A 332 4.59 -11.55 -39.32
CA ILE A 332 4.60 -10.15 -38.89
C ILE A 332 4.97 -10.13 -37.40
N MET A 333 6.25 -9.93 -37.11
CA MET A 333 6.73 -9.69 -35.76
C MET A 333 6.27 -8.31 -35.32
N ALA A 334 5.45 -8.22 -34.27
CA ALA A 334 5.17 -6.96 -33.57
C ALA A 334 6.42 -6.56 -32.76
N GLY A 335 7.47 -6.13 -33.46
CA GLY A 335 8.68 -5.54 -32.90
C GLY A 335 8.57 -4.01 -32.77
N PRO A 336 9.43 -3.37 -31.97
CA PRO A 336 9.36 -1.93 -31.74
C PRO A 336 9.72 -1.20 -33.04
N PHE A 337 8.84 -0.35 -33.55
CA PHE A 337 9.19 0.55 -34.65
C PHE A 337 10.19 1.59 -34.12
N PRO A 338 11.38 1.72 -34.73
CA PRO A 338 12.31 2.78 -34.40
C PRO A 338 11.84 4.12 -34.98
N LYS A 339 11.76 5.11 -34.09
CA LYS A 339 11.65 6.57 -34.24
C LYS A 339 10.68 7.16 -35.27
#